data_AF-A0A317XCC0-F1
#
_entry.id   AF-A0A317XCC0-F1
#
_cell.length_a   1.000
_cell.length_b   1.000
_cell.length_c   1.000
_cell.angle_alpha   90.00
_cell.angle_beta   90.00
_cell.angle_gamma   90.00
#
_symmetry.space_group_name_H-M   'P 1'
#
loop_
_entity.id
_entity.type
_entity.pdbx_description
1 polymer ?
#
loop_
_entity_poly.entity_id
_entity_poly.type
_entity_poly.pdbx_seq_one_letter_code
_entity_poly.pdbx_strand_id
1 'polypeptide(L)'
;MTVLELDKTCVNWLKWFQWAQTSVTIMNVPQDDILRLARSHPFLMHMVLTISSIHHRHLSLSESEHLRTFEAHHTSQCVKLLSQKIAQPIPQEERDAVWIGATFLGIVVFSSLSATTAEEVWPLKSDSSDLEWVRMTRNKMSLWTLIDPLRKDGLFRGMVGEYEEMFEPTATDLTVPEPMARICHLDQSSTAENNPYFTALHTLVPLWDRSFEEQSRASVLAFPSQMTPAFRNLLHEKDPVALLLLALWYDISGQVIWWSRQRATVELQSICLYIQRYHPDLEHLLP
;
A
#
# COMPACT_ATOMS: atom_id res chain seq x y z
N MET A 1 -0.82 18.08 -28.21
CA MET A 1 -1.70 16.97 -27.79
C MET A 1 -1.12 15.70 -28.39
N THR A 2 -0.35 14.93 -27.61
CA THR A 2 0.14 13.61 -28.05
C THR A 2 -1.07 12.69 -28.07
N VAL A 3 -1.50 12.27 -29.25
CA VAL A 3 -2.53 11.23 -29.38
C VAL A 3 -1.90 9.93 -28.90
N LEU A 4 -2.36 9.40 -27.76
CA LEU A 4 -1.99 8.06 -27.34
C LEU A 4 -2.69 7.08 -28.29
N GLU A 5 -1.94 6.41 -29.15
CA GLU A 5 -2.46 5.28 -29.90
C GLU A 5 -2.65 4.11 -28.92
N LEU A 6 -3.91 3.80 -28.61
CA LEU A 6 -4.27 2.64 -27.80
C LEU A 6 -4.40 1.43 -28.70
N ASP A 7 -3.57 0.42 -28.46
CA ASP A 7 -3.73 -0.87 -29.13
C ASP A 7 -4.94 -1.65 -28.58
N LYS A 8 -5.25 -2.78 -29.21
CA LYS A 8 -6.38 -3.65 -28.81
C LYS A 8 -6.24 -4.13 -27.35
N THR A 9 -5.02 -4.39 -26.89
CA THR A 9 -4.74 -4.84 -25.53
C THR A 9 -5.08 -3.76 -24.52
N CYS A 10 -4.66 -2.51 -24.76
CA CYS A 10 -4.98 -1.36 -23.92
C CYS A 10 -6.48 -1.13 -23.82
N VAL A 11 -7.21 -1.22 -24.95
CA VAL A 11 -8.67 -1.09 -24.96
C VAL A 11 -9.34 -2.18 -24.13
N ASN A 12 -8.84 -3.42 -24.18
CA ASN A 12 -9.36 -4.50 -23.35
C ASN A 12 -9.13 -4.24 -21.86
N TRP A 13 -7.99 -3.68 -21.46
CA TRP A 13 -7.75 -3.33 -20.05
C TRP A 13 -8.60 -2.17 -19.54
N LEU A 14 -8.96 -1.22 -20.40
CA LEU A 14 -9.93 -0.18 -20.04
C LEU A 14 -11.33 -0.76 -19.84
N LYS A 15 -11.74 -1.70 -20.70
CA LYS A 15 -13.00 -2.42 -20.54
C LYS A 15 -12.98 -3.29 -19.28
N TRP A 16 -11.87 -3.96 -18.99
CA TRP A 16 -11.68 -4.74 -17.77
C TRP A 16 -11.79 -3.86 -16.54
N PHE A 17 -11.16 -2.67 -16.54
CA PHE A 17 -11.23 -1.72 -15.43
C PHE A 17 -12.68 -1.52 -15.01
N GLN A 18 -13.53 -1.19 -15.99
CA GLN A 18 -14.95 -0.92 -15.84
C GLN A 18 -15.76 -2.19 -15.48
N TRP A 19 -15.56 -3.28 -16.21
CA TRP A 19 -16.33 -4.51 -16.03
C TRP A 19 -16.05 -5.18 -14.68
N ALA A 20 -14.78 -5.30 -14.28
CA ALA A 20 -14.36 -5.92 -13.02
C ALA A 20 -14.52 -4.97 -11.81
N GLN A 21 -15.07 -3.77 -12.02
CA GLN A 21 -15.23 -2.75 -11.00
C GLN A 21 -13.93 -2.41 -10.25
N THR A 22 -12.82 -2.34 -10.99
CA THR A 22 -11.46 -2.34 -10.41
C THR A 22 -11.21 -1.17 -9.45
N SER A 23 -11.76 0.03 -9.71
CA SER A 23 -11.55 1.13 -8.76
C SER A 23 -12.26 0.88 -7.44
N VAL A 24 -13.47 0.30 -7.45
CA VAL A 24 -14.30 0.10 -6.25
C VAL A 24 -13.60 -0.84 -5.27
N THR A 25 -12.86 -1.83 -5.78
CA THR A 25 -12.05 -2.74 -4.95
C THR A 25 -10.82 -2.06 -4.35
N ILE A 26 -10.46 -0.86 -4.80
CA ILE A 26 -9.29 -0.08 -4.35
C ILE A 26 -9.68 1.15 -3.51
N MET A 27 -10.65 1.94 -3.97
CA MET A 27 -11.03 3.24 -3.42
C MET A 27 -12.49 3.56 -3.75
N ASN A 28 -13.14 4.37 -2.93
CA ASN A 28 -14.53 4.77 -3.16
C ASN A 28 -14.64 6.01 -4.06
N VAL A 29 -14.14 5.88 -5.30
CA VAL A 29 -14.20 6.92 -6.34
C VAL A 29 -14.87 6.33 -7.60
N PRO A 30 -15.85 7.03 -8.21
CA PRO A 30 -16.54 6.55 -9.41
C PRO A 30 -15.59 6.25 -10.57
N GLN A 31 -15.74 5.06 -11.17
CA GLN A 31 -14.87 4.62 -12.27
C GLN A 31 -14.96 5.50 -13.50
N ASP A 32 -16.15 6.01 -13.81
CA ASP A 32 -16.36 6.88 -14.97
C ASP A 32 -15.59 8.20 -14.83
N ASP A 33 -15.45 8.72 -13.62
CA ASP A 33 -14.61 9.89 -13.36
C ASP A 33 -13.12 9.59 -13.52
N ILE A 34 -12.66 8.45 -13.02
CA ILE A 34 -11.27 8.00 -13.21
C ILE A 34 -10.96 7.81 -14.70
N LEU A 35 -11.86 7.17 -15.45
CA LEU A 35 -11.70 6.95 -16.89
C LEU A 35 -11.77 8.27 -17.68
N ARG A 36 -12.61 9.22 -17.27
CA ARG A 36 -12.65 10.57 -17.84
C ARG A 36 -11.32 11.29 -17.63
N LEU A 37 -10.77 11.25 -16.42
CA LEU A 37 -9.46 11.84 -16.13
C LEU A 37 -8.35 11.13 -16.91
N ALA A 38 -8.37 9.80 -17.00
CA ALA A 38 -7.38 9.02 -17.75
C ALA A 38 -7.32 9.41 -19.23
N ARG A 39 -8.45 9.73 -19.86
CA ARG A 39 -8.49 10.20 -21.26
C ARG A 39 -7.70 11.49 -21.50
N SER A 40 -7.63 12.36 -20.50
CA SER A 40 -6.94 13.65 -20.59
C SER A 40 -5.54 13.64 -19.96
N HIS A 41 -5.22 12.62 -19.16
CA HIS A 41 -3.98 12.53 -18.40
C HIS A 41 -3.24 11.21 -18.71
N PRO A 42 -2.25 11.23 -19.63
CA PRO A 42 -1.52 10.05 -20.05
C PRO A 42 -0.89 9.21 -18.92
N PHE A 43 -0.36 9.85 -17.87
CA PHE A 43 0.21 9.12 -16.73
C PHE A 43 -0.86 8.28 -16.01
N LEU A 44 -2.06 8.81 -15.87
CA LEU A 44 -3.18 8.12 -15.23
C LEU A 44 -3.72 7.00 -16.13
N MET A 45 -3.78 7.23 -17.45
CA MET A 45 -4.12 6.17 -18.41
C MET A 45 -3.21 4.96 -18.24
N HIS A 46 -1.90 5.16 -18.20
CA HIS A 46 -0.95 4.07 -17.99
C HIS A 46 -1.18 3.32 -16.67
N MET A 47 -1.54 4.03 -15.58
CA MET A 47 -1.87 3.39 -14.31
C MET A 47 -3.18 2.60 -14.33
N VAL A 48 -4.21 3.11 -15.01
CA VAL A 48 -5.47 2.37 -15.20
C VAL A 48 -5.19 1.06 -15.94
N LEU A 49 -4.36 1.10 -16.99
CA LEU A 49 -3.97 -0.10 -17.74
C LEU A 49 -3.21 -1.10 -16.86
N THR A 50 -2.19 -0.64 -16.12
CA THR A 50 -1.40 -1.50 -15.24
C THR A 50 -2.27 -2.13 -14.15
N ILE A 51 -3.08 -1.33 -13.44
CA ILE A 51 -3.92 -1.85 -12.35
C ILE A 51 -4.97 -2.83 -12.86
N SER A 52 -5.57 -2.58 -14.03
CA SER A 52 -6.47 -3.56 -14.65
C SER A 52 -5.79 -4.90 -14.91
N SER A 53 -4.55 -4.86 -15.42
CA SER A 53 -3.76 -6.06 -15.68
C SER A 53 -3.42 -6.82 -14.39
N ILE A 54 -3.00 -6.11 -13.34
CA ILE A 54 -2.70 -6.69 -12.01
C ILE A 54 -3.99 -7.27 -11.38
N HIS A 55 -5.11 -6.57 -11.47
CA HIS A 55 -6.38 -7.03 -10.94
C HIS A 55 -6.88 -8.28 -11.68
N HIS A 56 -6.74 -8.31 -13.00
CA HIS A 56 -7.01 -9.51 -13.79
C HIS A 56 -6.13 -10.69 -13.37
N ARG A 57 -4.81 -10.46 -13.24
CA ARG A 57 -3.86 -11.49 -12.79
C ARG A 57 -4.24 -12.05 -11.42
N HIS A 58 -4.65 -11.18 -10.49
CA HIS A 58 -5.15 -11.60 -9.18
C HIS A 58 -6.38 -12.51 -9.28
N LEU A 59 -7.38 -12.14 -10.09
CA LEU A 59 -8.63 -12.91 -10.21
C LEU A 59 -8.48 -14.18 -11.05
N SER A 60 -7.61 -14.18 -12.06
CA SER A 60 -7.40 -15.33 -12.94
C SER A 60 -6.34 -16.31 -12.42
N LEU A 61 -5.63 -15.99 -11.34
CA LEU A 61 -4.51 -16.78 -10.81
C LEU A 61 -3.48 -17.17 -11.88
N SER A 62 -3.27 -16.28 -12.87
CA SER A 62 -2.45 -16.55 -14.05
C SER A 62 -1.17 -15.70 -14.04
N GLU A 63 -0.02 -16.36 -14.00
CA GLU A 63 1.27 -15.71 -14.14
C GLU A 63 1.74 -15.76 -15.58
N SER A 64 1.64 -14.62 -16.29
CA SER A 64 2.14 -14.49 -17.66
C SER A 64 3.26 -13.46 -17.71
N GLU A 65 4.41 -13.86 -18.24
CA GLU A 65 5.57 -12.97 -18.47
C GLU A 65 5.20 -11.78 -19.36
N HIS A 66 4.30 -11.98 -20.33
CA HIS A 66 3.77 -10.91 -21.17
C HIS A 66 3.01 -9.85 -20.36
N LEU A 67 2.23 -10.26 -19.36
CA LEU A 67 1.53 -9.32 -18.47
C LEU A 67 2.53 -8.54 -17.61
N ARG A 68 3.55 -9.20 -17.05
CA ARG A 68 4.58 -8.51 -16.26
C ARG A 68 5.37 -7.49 -17.09
N THR A 69 5.69 -7.82 -18.34
CA THR A 69 6.35 -6.89 -19.27
C THR A 69 5.46 -5.69 -19.59
N PHE A 70 4.17 -5.94 -19.82
CA PHE A 70 3.16 -4.89 -20.05
C PHE A 70 3.03 -3.96 -18.83
N GLU A 71 2.88 -4.55 -17.63
CA GLU A 71 2.80 -3.84 -16.34
C GLU A 71 4.04 -2.96 -16.14
N ALA A 72 5.25 -3.50 -16.35
CA ALA A 72 6.50 -2.75 -16.20
C ALA A 72 6.63 -1.59 -17.20
N HIS A 73 6.26 -1.81 -18.47
CA HIS A 73 6.28 -0.78 -19.50
C HIS A 73 5.39 0.41 -19.12
N HIS A 74 4.12 0.16 -18.82
CA HIS A 74 3.17 1.22 -18.49
C HIS A 74 3.47 1.87 -17.15
N THR A 75 3.99 1.11 -16.18
CA THR A 75 4.47 1.69 -14.92
C THR A 75 5.60 2.68 -15.15
N SER A 76 6.59 2.32 -15.96
CA SER A 76 7.70 3.20 -16.33
C SER A 76 7.22 4.48 -17.03
N GLN A 77 6.27 4.36 -17.97
CA GLN A 77 5.68 5.54 -18.63
C GLN A 77 4.94 6.46 -17.63
N CYS A 78 4.15 5.89 -16.72
CA CYS A 78 3.51 6.68 -15.67
C CYS A 78 4.55 7.38 -14.79
N VAL A 79 5.56 6.68 -14.28
CA VAL A 79 6.59 7.26 -13.40
C VAL A 79 7.26 8.46 -14.10
N LYS A 80 7.64 8.31 -15.37
CA LYS A 80 8.22 9.39 -16.17
C LYS A 80 7.29 10.61 -16.27
N LEU A 81 6.05 10.39 -16.68
CA LEU A 81 5.08 11.46 -16.93
C LEU A 81 4.58 12.12 -15.66
N LEU A 82 4.32 11.34 -14.60
CA LEU A 82 3.91 11.83 -13.29
C LEU A 82 5.04 12.63 -12.64
N SER A 83 6.29 12.17 -12.73
CA SER A 83 7.45 12.92 -12.22
C SER A 83 7.60 14.28 -12.90
N GLN A 84 7.40 14.36 -14.22
CA GLN A 84 7.38 15.62 -14.96
C GLN A 84 6.23 16.53 -14.54
N LYS A 85 5.06 15.94 -14.24
CA LYS A 85 3.87 16.68 -13.80
C LYS A 85 4.05 17.29 -12.41
N ILE A 86 4.55 16.53 -11.44
CA ILE A 86 4.76 17.01 -10.06
C ILE A 86 5.96 17.96 -9.93
N ALA A 87 6.84 18.01 -10.92
CA ALA A 87 7.94 18.98 -10.98
C ALA A 87 7.46 20.41 -11.33
N GLN A 88 6.18 20.59 -11.66
CA GLN A 88 5.57 21.88 -11.98
C GLN A 88 4.40 22.16 -11.03
N PRO A 89 3.99 23.43 -10.84
CA PRO A 89 2.78 23.76 -10.11
C PRO A 89 1.57 22.99 -10.69
N ILE A 90 0.82 22.32 -9.82
CA ILE A 90 -0.30 21.46 -10.21
C ILE A 90 -1.59 22.30 -10.27
N PRO A 91 -2.21 22.47 -11.46
CA PRO A 91 -3.49 23.16 -11.59
C PRO A 91 -4.59 22.45 -10.78
N GLN A 92 -5.55 23.21 -10.27
CA GLN A 92 -6.59 22.67 -9.38
C GLN A 92 -7.41 21.55 -10.02
N GLU A 93 -7.69 21.67 -11.31
CA GLU A 93 -8.41 20.72 -12.15
C GLU A 93 -7.65 19.40 -12.38
N GLU A 94 -6.33 19.38 -12.22
CA GLU A 94 -5.51 18.18 -12.41
C GLU A 94 -5.20 17.44 -11.09
N ARG A 95 -5.53 18.05 -9.94
CA ARG A 95 -5.17 17.51 -8.62
C ARG A 95 -5.70 16.11 -8.36
N ASP A 96 -6.95 15.84 -8.75
CA ASP A 96 -7.52 14.50 -8.60
C ASP A 96 -6.80 13.48 -9.48
N ALA A 97 -6.47 13.84 -10.72
CA ALA A 97 -5.73 12.95 -11.61
C ALA A 97 -4.37 12.59 -11.01
N VAL A 98 -3.64 13.57 -10.48
CA VAL A 98 -2.35 13.35 -9.81
C VAL A 98 -2.52 12.47 -8.58
N TRP A 99 -3.52 12.71 -7.73
CA TRP A 99 -3.75 11.92 -6.53
C TRP A 99 -4.13 10.47 -6.82
N ILE A 100 -4.99 10.23 -7.82
CA ILE A 100 -5.34 8.89 -8.29
C ILE A 100 -4.09 8.21 -8.88
N GLY A 101 -3.34 8.91 -9.74
CA GLY A 101 -2.12 8.37 -10.34
C GLY A 101 -1.07 7.97 -9.31
N ALA A 102 -0.84 8.81 -8.30
CA ALA A 102 0.08 8.51 -7.20
C ALA A 102 -0.42 7.35 -6.32
N THR A 103 -1.74 7.27 -6.07
CA THR A 103 -2.33 6.16 -5.31
C THR A 103 -2.20 4.84 -6.07
N PHE A 104 -2.51 4.84 -7.36
CA PHE A 104 -2.36 3.66 -8.20
C PHE A 104 -0.91 3.24 -8.34
N LEU A 105 0.03 4.18 -8.48
CA LEU A 105 1.46 3.87 -8.50
C LEU A 105 1.91 3.21 -7.18
N GLY A 106 1.43 3.70 -6.03
CA GLY A 106 1.69 3.08 -4.73
C GLY A 106 1.22 1.62 -4.67
N ILE A 107 0.00 1.36 -5.15
CA ILE A 107 -0.56 0.00 -5.23
C ILE A 107 0.26 -0.88 -6.17
N VAL A 108 0.59 -0.39 -7.35
CA VAL A 108 1.42 -1.12 -8.32
C VAL A 108 2.76 -1.49 -7.71
N VAL A 109 3.47 -0.54 -7.08
CA VAL A 109 4.76 -0.81 -6.42
C VAL A 109 4.58 -1.84 -5.31
N PHE A 110 3.53 -1.73 -4.51
CA PHE A 110 3.23 -2.71 -3.47
C PHE A 110 2.99 -4.10 -4.06
N SER A 111 2.16 -4.23 -5.09
CA SER A 111 1.82 -5.51 -5.74
C SER A 111 2.93 -6.06 -6.65
N SER A 112 3.96 -5.27 -6.95
CA SER A 112 5.08 -5.67 -7.78
C SER A 112 6.10 -6.45 -6.95
N LEU A 113 5.81 -7.72 -6.70
CA LEU A 113 6.76 -8.70 -6.20
C LEU A 113 7.00 -9.76 -7.28
N SER A 114 8.26 -9.86 -7.73
CA SER A 114 8.67 -10.81 -8.77
C SER A 114 9.08 -12.16 -8.19
N ALA A 115 9.50 -12.18 -6.93
CA ALA A 115 9.88 -13.39 -6.22
C ALA A 115 8.66 -14.26 -5.89
N THR A 116 8.86 -15.57 -5.92
CA THR A 116 7.83 -16.57 -5.61
C THR A 116 8.17 -17.38 -4.35
N THR A 117 9.39 -17.24 -3.83
CA THR A 117 9.87 -17.94 -2.64
C THR A 117 10.32 -16.96 -1.56
N ALA A 118 10.27 -17.40 -0.30
CA ALA A 118 10.59 -16.57 0.86
C ALA A 118 12.07 -16.18 0.91
N GLU A 119 12.96 -17.05 0.43
CA GLU A 119 14.41 -16.85 0.41
C GLU A 119 14.85 -15.79 -0.59
N GLU A 120 14.03 -15.53 -1.61
CA GLU A 120 14.29 -14.55 -2.66
C GLU A 120 13.87 -13.13 -2.29
N VAL A 121 13.21 -12.93 -1.14
CA VAL A 121 12.72 -11.62 -0.70
C VAL A 121 13.37 -11.15 0.60
N TRP A 122 13.32 -9.85 0.83
CA TRP A 122 13.58 -9.28 2.14
C TRP A 122 12.63 -9.86 3.22
N PRO A 123 13.06 -10.11 4.47
CA PRO A 123 14.37 -9.79 5.05
C PRO A 123 15.46 -10.86 4.87
N LEU A 124 15.18 -12.02 4.25
CA LEU A 124 16.22 -13.04 4.01
C LEU A 124 17.24 -12.60 2.95
N LYS A 125 16.79 -11.90 1.92
CA LYS A 125 17.66 -11.22 0.94
C LYS A 125 18.42 -10.05 1.60
N SER A 126 19.65 -9.81 1.17
CA SER A 126 20.48 -8.71 1.66
C SER A 126 20.00 -7.33 1.19
N ASP A 127 19.52 -7.26 -0.04
CA ASP A 127 18.97 -6.06 -0.67
C ASP A 127 17.59 -5.69 -0.09
N SER A 128 17.39 -4.40 0.19
CA SER A 128 16.15 -3.86 0.75
C SER A 128 15.25 -3.20 -0.31
N SER A 129 15.48 -3.45 -1.61
CA SER A 129 14.63 -2.94 -2.69
C SER A 129 13.16 -3.34 -2.54
N ASP A 130 12.88 -4.47 -1.87
CA ASP A 130 11.51 -4.90 -1.57
C ASP A 130 10.79 -3.95 -0.58
N LEU A 131 11.52 -3.19 0.25
CA LEU A 131 10.97 -2.16 1.15
C LEU A 131 10.63 -0.84 0.44
N GLU A 132 10.83 -0.73 -0.87
CA GLU A 132 10.60 0.51 -1.62
C GLU A 132 9.14 0.98 -1.56
N TRP A 133 8.19 0.06 -1.34
CA TRP A 133 6.78 0.40 -1.10
C TRP A 133 6.60 1.26 0.15
N VAL A 134 7.40 1.04 1.21
CA VAL A 134 7.35 1.82 2.46
C VAL A 134 7.74 3.28 2.18
N ARG A 135 8.78 3.47 1.34
CA ARG A 135 9.20 4.79 0.87
C ARG A 135 8.11 5.46 0.03
N MET A 136 7.42 4.69 -0.81
CA MET A 136 6.35 5.19 -1.68
C MET A 136 5.15 5.72 -0.89
N THR A 137 4.73 5.04 0.18
CA THR A 137 3.63 5.50 1.05
C THR A 137 3.91 6.90 1.61
N ARG A 138 5.15 7.17 2.02
CA ARG A 138 5.58 8.52 2.45
C ARG A 138 5.53 9.54 1.32
N ASN A 139 6.05 9.18 0.14
CA ASN A 139 6.13 10.09 -1.01
C ASN A 139 4.75 10.49 -1.52
N LYS A 140 3.75 9.61 -1.44
CA LYS A 140 2.37 9.98 -1.73
C LYS A 140 1.87 11.03 -0.74
N MET A 141 2.09 10.82 0.57
CA MET A 141 1.57 11.71 1.60
C MET A 141 2.19 13.11 1.59
N SER A 142 3.39 13.30 1.04
CA SER A 142 3.95 14.65 0.86
C SER A 142 3.15 15.50 -0.14
N LEU A 143 2.35 14.88 -1.01
CA LEU A 143 1.45 15.58 -1.94
C LEU A 143 0.15 16.05 -1.26
N TRP A 144 -0.15 15.60 -0.04
CA TRP A 144 -1.43 15.87 0.63
C TRP A 144 -1.78 17.35 0.67
N THR A 145 -0.89 18.20 1.18
CA THR A 145 -1.12 19.64 1.32
C THR A 145 -1.25 20.35 -0.03
N LEU A 146 -0.56 19.86 -1.06
CA LEU A 146 -0.59 20.45 -2.40
C LEU A 146 -1.90 20.11 -3.13
N ILE A 147 -2.35 18.86 -2.98
CA ILE A 147 -3.52 18.32 -3.66
C ILE A 147 -4.81 18.70 -2.92
N ASP A 148 -4.80 18.65 -1.60
CA ASP A 148 -6.01 18.72 -0.76
C ASP A 148 -7.10 17.78 -1.31
N PRO A 149 -6.92 16.44 -1.20
CA PRO A 149 -7.82 15.48 -1.82
C PRO A 149 -9.26 15.61 -1.29
N LEU A 150 -9.43 16.07 -0.05
CA LEU A 150 -10.73 16.22 0.62
C LEU A 150 -11.38 17.59 0.39
N ARG A 151 -10.83 18.42 -0.50
CA ARG A 151 -11.42 19.70 -0.92
C ARG A 151 -12.86 19.51 -1.39
N LYS A 152 -13.66 20.57 -1.25
CA LYS A 152 -15.12 20.53 -1.47
C LYS A 152 -15.55 19.94 -2.82
N ASP A 153 -14.82 20.27 -3.88
CA ASP A 153 -15.12 19.84 -5.26
C ASP A 153 -14.22 18.68 -5.72
N GLY A 154 -13.49 18.04 -4.80
CA GLY A 154 -12.59 16.92 -5.12
C GLY A 154 -13.31 15.58 -5.15
N LEU A 155 -12.86 14.67 -6.01
CA LEU A 155 -13.44 13.33 -6.14
C LEU A 155 -13.33 12.49 -4.85
N PHE A 156 -12.36 12.78 -3.99
CA PHE A 156 -12.13 12.06 -2.72
C PHE A 156 -12.94 12.62 -1.56
N ARG A 157 -13.81 13.62 -1.79
CA ARG A 157 -14.64 14.20 -0.73
C ARG A 157 -15.55 13.17 -0.04
N GLY A 158 -16.02 12.16 -0.78
CA GLY A 158 -16.82 11.07 -0.22
C GLY A 158 -16.02 10.12 0.70
N MET A 159 -14.69 10.18 0.66
CA MET A 159 -13.80 9.31 1.43
C MET A 159 -13.33 9.96 2.74
N VAL A 160 -13.91 11.09 3.18
CA VAL A 160 -13.51 11.75 4.44
C VAL A 160 -13.50 10.77 5.61
N GLY A 161 -14.56 9.98 5.78
CA GLY A 161 -14.61 8.97 6.86
C GLY A 161 -13.53 7.89 6.75
N GLU A 162 -13.21 7.43 5.54
CA GLU A 162 -12.11 6.45 5.33
C GLU A 162 -10.75 7.06 5.68
N TYR A 163 -10.53 8.34 5.38
CA TYR A 163 -9.29 9.04 5.75
C TYR A 163 -9.24 9.38 7.24
N GLU A 164 -10.37 9.71 7.86
CA GLU A 164 -10.47 9.92 9.31
C GLU A 164 -10.13 8.63 10.05
N GLU A 165 -10.67 7.49 9.63
CA GLU A 165 -10.33 6.17 10.19
C GLU A 165 -8.85 5.80 9.96
N MET A 166 -8.34 6.00 8.74
CA MET A 166 -6.96 5.66 8.40
C MET A 166 -5.91 6.49 9.15
N PHE A 167 -6.23 7.74 9.47
CA PHE A 167 -5.34 8.68 10.15
C PHE A 167 -5.84 9.05 11.55
N GLU A 168 -6.72 8.22 12.13
CA GLU A 168 -7.21 8.44 13.48
C GLU A 168 -6.01 8.41 14.44
N PRO A 169 -5.88 9.42 15.32
CA PRO A 169 -4.80 9.44 16.30
C PRO A 169 -4.81 8.18 17.14
N THR A 170 -3.63 7.61 17.30
CA THR A 170 -3.43 6.43 18.11
C THR A 170 -3.95 6.63 19.54
N ALA A 171 -4.94 5.83 19.95
CA ALA A 171 -5.48 5.86 21.31
C ALA A 171 -4.39 5.49 22.33
N THR A 172 -4.21 6.32 23.35
CA THR A 172 -3.17 6.13 24.38
C THR A 172 -3.63 5.26 25.55
N ASP A 173 -4.94 5.03 25.65
CA ASP A 173 -5.62 4.24 26.68
C ASP A 173 -5.97 2.81 26.24
N LEU A 174 -5.51 2.41 25.05
CA LEU A 174 -5.74 1.08 24.51
C LEU A 174 -5.05 0.01 25.36
N THR A 175 -5.78 -1.05 25.70
CA THR A 175 -5.19 -2.20 26.40
C THR A 175 -4.37 -3.04 25.43
N VAL A 176 -3.05 -2.89 25.49
CA VAL A 176 -2.11 -3.70 24.71
C VAL A 176 -1.86 -5.04 25.42
N PRO A 177 -1.86 -6.18 24.71
CA PRO A 177 -1.48 -7.46 25.29
C PRO A 177 -0.08 -7.42 25.91
N GLU A 178 0.04 -7.90 27.15
CA GLU A 178 1.27 -7.87 27.95
C GLU A 178 2.53 -8.41 27.22
N PRO A 179 2.48 -9.53 26.47
CA PRO A 179 3.64 -9.99 25.70
C PRO A 179 4.12 -8.95 24.69
N MET A 180 3.19 -8.29 24.00
CA MET A 180 3.47 -7.28 22.98
C MET A 180 4.02 -5.99 23.59
N ALA A 181 3.43 -5.54 24.70
CA ALA A 181 3.93 -4.39 25.45
C ALA A 181 5.38 -4.61 25.90
N ARG A 182 5.70 -5.82 26.39
CA ARG A 182 7.03 -6.18 26.86
C ARG A 182 8.09 -6.16 25.75
N ILE A 183 7.84 -6.81 24.61
CA ILE A 183 8.82 -6.87 23.51
C ILE A 183 9.01 -5.53 22.82
N CYS A 184 7.97 -4.69 22.80
CA CYS A 184 8.05 -3.34 22.27
C CYS A 184 8.59 -2.33 23.31
N HIS A 185 8.92 -2.79 24.52
CA HIS A 185 9.40 -1.97 25.62
C HIS A 185 8.46 -0.80 25.96
N LEU A 186 7.14 -1.06 25.94
CA LEU A 186 6.13 -0.10 26.35
C LEU A 186 5.96 -0.10 27.87
N ASP A 187 5.84 1.10 28.42
CA ASP A 187 5.42 1.38 29.79
C ASP A 187 4.41 2.54 29.81
N GLN A 188 3.97 2.96 31.01
CA GLN A 188 2.98 4.03 31.18
C GLN A 188 3.44 5.41 30.67
N SER A 189 4.75 5.60 30.45
CA SER A 189 5.33 6.84 29.93
C SER A 189 5.57 6.80 28.42
N SER A 190 5.36 5.64 27.79
CA SER A 190 5.60 5.45 26.36
C SER A 190 4.56 6.20 25.53
N THR A 191 5.04 6.90 24.49
CA THR A 191 4.24 7.68 23.55
C THR A 191 4.77 7.49 22.12
N ALA A 192 4.04 8.01 21.14
CA ALA A 192 4.47 8.01 19.74
C ALA A 192 5.81 8.75 19.51
N GLU A 193 6.15 9.70 20.37
CA GLU A 193 7.37 10.51 20.27
C GLU A 193 8.60 9.82 20.87
N ASN A 194 8.43 8.98 21.90
CA ASN A 194 9.56 8.41 22.65
C ASN A 194 9.77 6.91 22.44
N ASN A 195 8.80 6.20 21.85
CA ASN A 195 8.91 4.77 21.55
C ASN A 195 8.62 4.50 20.06
N PRO A 196 9.56 3.92 19.31
CA PRO A 196 9.43 3.74 17.87
C PRO A 196 8.35 2.71 17.47
N TYR A 197 7.96 1.81 18.37
CA TYR A 197 6.95 0.78 18.14
C TYR A 197 5.53 1.24 18.47
N PHE A 198 5.38 2.33 19.23
CA PHE A 198 4.12 2.75 19.83
C PHE A 198 2.99 2.85 18.80
N THR A 199 3.15 3.68 17.77
CA THR A 199 2.13 3.88 16.72
C THR A 199 1.85 2.58 15.97
N ALA A 200 2.89 1.85 15.57
CA ALA A 200 2.75 0.59 14.83
C ALA A 200 1.91 -0.42 15.61
N LEU A 201 2.23 -0.66 16.88
CA LEU A 201 1.52 -1.61 17.73
C LEU A 201 0.06 -1.20 17.96
N HIS A 202 -0.18 0.06 18.31
CA HIS A 202 -1.52 0.53 18.62
C HIS A 202 -2.43 0.66 17.38
N THR A 203 -1.87 0.75 16.17
CA THR A 203 -2.69 0.59 14.94
C THR A 203 -3.07 -0.86 14.65
N LEU A 204 -2.33 -1.84 15.18
CA LEU A 204 -2.60 -3.28 14.98
C LEU A 204 -3.55 -3.87 16.02
N VAL A 205 -3.41 -3.48 17.28
CA VAL A 205 -4.22 -4.05 18.38
C VAL A 205 -5.73 -4.03 18.09
N PRO A 206 -6.34 -2.95 17.54
CA PRO A 206 -7.77 -2.94 17.24
C PRO A 206 -8.20 -3.94 16.16
N LEU A 207 -7.26 -4.49 15.39
CA LEU A 207 -7.52 -5.45 14.31
C LEU A 207 -7.51 -6.90 14.79
N TRP A 208 -6.90 -7.22 15.94
CA TRP A 208 -6.72 -8.61 16.39
C TRP A 208 -8.00 -9.30 16.88
N ASP A 209 -8.96 -8.53 17.42
CA ASP A 209 -10.22 -9.09 17.94
C ASP A 209 -11.34 -9.16 16.90
N ARG A 210 -11.08 -8.72 15.66
CA ARG A 210 -12.09 -8.62 14.59
C ARG A 210 -11.88 -9.68 13.53
N SER A 211 -12.98 -10.25 13.02
CA SER A 211 -12.86 -11.10 11.84
C SER A 211 -12.43 -10.25 10.63
N PHE A 212 -11.75 -10.85 9.65
CA PHE A 212 -11.28 -10.10 8.48
C PHE A 212 -12.44 -9.53 7.65
N GLU A 213 -13.64 -10.11 7.72
CA GLU A 213 -14.85 -9.60 7.05
C GLU A 213 -15.41 -8.32 7.71
N GLU A 214 -15.11 -8.10 8.99
CA GLU A 214 -15.53 -6.92 9.75
C GLU A 214 -14.56 -5.75 9.60
N GLN A 215 -13.37 -6.00 9.02
CA GLN A 215 -12.33 -5.00 8.88
C GLN A 215 -12.51 -4.16 7.62
N SER A 216 -12.40 -2.84 7.77
CA SER A 216 -12.37 -1.93 6.64
C SER A 216 -10.96 -1.93 6.03
N ARG A 217 -10.85 -1.57 4.74
CA ARG A 217 -9.53 -1.34 4.13
C ARG A 217 -8.81 -0.17 4.81
N ALA A 218 -9.55 0.83 5.28
CA ALA A 218 -8.99 2.02 5.92
C ALA A 218 -8.31 1.68 7.25
N SER A 219 -8.95 0.83 8.08
CA SER A 219 -8.35 0.37 9.35
C SER A 219 -7.07 -0.43 9.11
N VAL A 220 -7.05 -1.32 8.10
CA VAL A 220 -5.85 -2.09 7.75
C VAL A 220 -4.76 -1.20 7.15
N LEU A 221 -5.12 -0.17 6.37
CA LEU A 221 -4.18 0.80 5.80
C LEU A 221 -3.69 1.84 6.81
N ALA A 222 -4.26 1.92 8.02
CA ALA A 222 -3.78 2.82 9.07
C ALA A 222 -2.32 2.50 9.43
N PHE A 223 -1.97 1.22 9.59
CA PHE A 223 -0.61 0.79 9.92
C PHE A 223 0.46 1.36 8.96
N PRO A 224 0.44 1.09 7.63
CA PRO A 224 1.46 1.64 6.73
C PRO A 224 1.37 3.16 6.58
N SER A 225 0.18 3.75 6.74
CA SER A 225 -0.05 5.19 6.59
C SER A 225 0.51 6.00 7.76
N GLN A 226 0.48 5.43 8.96
CA GLN A 226 0.94 6.07 10.20
C GLN A 226 2.35 5.66 10.64
N MET A 227 3.04 4.78 9.89
CA MET A 227 4.44 4.40 10.18
C MET A 227 5.34 5.62 10.39
N THR A 228 5.91 5.72 11.59
CA THR A 228 6.84 6.79 11.95
C THR A 228 8.18 6.63 11.22
N PRO A 229 8.97 7.70 11.06
CA PRO A 229 10.33 7.59 10.53
C PRO A 229 11.21 6.63 11.34
N ALA A 230 11.06 6.61 12.67
CA ALA A 230 11.82 5.73 13.55
C ALA A 230 11.49 4.25 13.29
N PHE A 231 10.20 3.90 13.19
CA PHE A 231 9.77 2.53 12.87
C PHE A 231 10.28 2.06 11.50
N ARG A 232 10.25 2.94 10.49
CA ARG A 232 10.77 2.62 9.15
C ARG A 232 12.27 2.32 9.16
N ASN A 233 13.04 3.04 9.97
CA ASN A 233 14.47 2.76 10.12
C ASN A 233 14.71 1.39 10.75
N LEU A 234 13.90 1.01 11.75
CA LEU A 234 13.95 -0.33 12.34
C LEU A 234 13.66 -1.43 11.31
N LEU A 235 12.69 -1.22 10.41
CA LEU A 235 12.49 -2.15 9.28
C LEU A 235 13.73 -2.21 8.39
N HIS A 236 14.34 -1.09 8.02
CA HIS A 236 15.57 -1.12 7.22
C HIS A 236 16.73 -1.86 7.92
N GLU A 237 16.80 -1.76 9.24
CA GLU A 237 17.80 -2.43 10.10
C GLU A 237 17.45 -3.90 10.40
N LYS A 238 16.30 -4.40 9.90
CA LYS A 238 15.78 -5.76 10.17
C LYS A 238 15.59 -6.02 11.67
N ASP A 239 15.19 -4.99 12.41
CA ASP A 239 14.87 -5.11 13.82
C ASP A 239 13.77 -6.17 14.03
N PRO A 240 13.98 -7.17 14.90
CA PRO A 240 13.10 -8.33 14.99
C PRO A 240 11.69 -7.99 15.48
N VAL A 241 11.53 -6.97 16.32
CA VAL A 241 10.21 -6.53 16.80
C VAL A 241 9.47 -5.80 15.68
N ALA A 242 10.14 -4.92 14.94
CA ALA A 242 9.55 -4.26 13.79
C ALA A 242 9.13 -5.25 12.70
N LEU A 243 9.96 -6.27 12.44
CA LEU A 243 9.64 -7.39 11.55
C LEU A 243 8.39 -8.15 12.02
N LEU A 244 8.31 -8.47 13.31
CA LEU A 244 7.16 -9.15 13.89
C LEU A 244 5.87 -8.34 13.71
N LEU A 245 5.88 -7.03 14.01
CA LEU A 245 4.70 -6.18 13.80
C LEU A 245 4.30 -6.11 12.32
N LEU A 246 5.27 -6.07 11.40
CA LEU A 246 4.99 -6.13 9.97
C LEU A 246 4.41 -7.48 9.54
N ALA A 247 4.88 -8.60 10.12
CA ALA A 247 4.33 -9.93 9.87
C ALA A 247 2.86 -10.02 10.33
N LEU A 248 2.55 -9.55 11.54
CA LEU A 248 1.17 -9.49 12.06
C LEU A 248 0.26 -8.64 11.16
N TRP A 249 0.78 -7.53 10.62
CA TRP A 249 0.06 -6.74 9.64
C TRP A 249 -0.16 -7.48 8.31
N TYR A 250 0.85 -8.23 7.84
CA TYR A 250 0.74 -8.99 6.60
C TYR A 250 -0.32 -10.09 6.68
N ASP A 251 -0.40 -10.79 7.81
CA ASP A 251 -1.41 -11.83 8.04
C ASP A 251 -2.84 -11.28 7.85
N ILE A 252 -3.10 -10.09 8.39
CA ILE A 252 -4.39 -9.41 8.24
C ILE A 252 -4.56 -8.83 6.83
N SER A 253 -3.58 -8.06 6.35
CA SER A 253 -3.71 -7.31 5.10
C SER A 253 -3.81 -8.22 3.87
N GLY A 254 -3.19 -9.40 3.89
CA GLY A 254 -3.30 -10.36 2.79
C GLY A 254 -4.71 -10.95 2.61
N GLN A 255 -5.52 -10.90 3.67
CA GLN A 255 -6.91 -11.36 3.68
C GLN A 255 -7.88 -10.25 3.25
N VAL A 256 -7.66 -9.02 3.74
CA VAL A 256 -8.56 -7.87 3.51
C VAL A 256 -8.26 -7.13 2.20
N ILE A 257 -6.98 -7.03 1.82
CA ILE A 257 -6.52 -6.20 0.71
C ILE A 257 -5.96 -7.08 -0.40
N TRP A 258 -6.74 -7.23 -1.48
CA TRP A 258 -6.43 -8.14 -2.58
C TRP A 258 -5.05 -7.88 -3.21
N TRP A 259 -4.67 -6.60 -3.34
CA TRP A 259 -3.41 -6.19 -3.96
C TRP A 259 -2.22 -6.33 -3.01
N SER A 260 -2.47 -6.59 -1.72
CA SER A 260 -1.45 -6.92 -0.71
C SER A 260 -1.10 -8.41 -0.71
N ARG A 261 -2.10 -9.27 -1.02
CA ARG A 261 -2.03 -10.73 -0.85
C ARG A 261 -0.72 -11.37 -1.30
N GLN A 262 -0.26 -11.12 -2.52
CA GLN A 262 0.95 -11.78 -3.04
C GLN A 262 2.18 -11.43 -2.19
N ARG A 263 2.39 -10.14 -1.87
CA ARG A 263 3.51 -9.71 -1.03
C ARG A 263 3.35 -10.22 0.38
N ALA A 264 2.16 -10.07 0.95
CA ALA A 264 1.85 -10.56 2.29
C ALA A 264 2.20 -12.04 2.42
N THR A 265 1.82 -12.90 1.47
CA THR A 265 2.16 -14.33 1.53
C THR A 265 3.67 -14.58 1.53
N VAL A 266 4.41 -13.97 0.61
CA VAL A 266 5.83 -14.30 0.40
C VAL A 266 6.73 -13.63 1.45
N GLU A 267 6.51 -12.35 1.74
CA GLU A 267 7.30 -11.61 2.75
C GLU A 267 6.96 -12.03 4.17
N LEU A 268 5.71 -12.37 4.49
CA LEU A 268 5.38 -12.94 5.80
C LEU A 268 6.19 -14.22 6.04
N GLN A 269 6.20 -15.13 5.08
CA GLN A 269 6.98 -16.36 5.19
C GLN A 269 8.48 -16.06 5.35
N SER A 270 9.01 -15.07 4.63
CA SER A 270 10.41 -14.65 4.77
C SER A 270 10.72 -14.09 6.16
N ILE A 271 9.82 -13.28 6.71
CA ILE A 271 9.93 -12.75 8.08
C ILE A 271 9.88 -13.89 9.10
N CYS A 272 8.93 -14.83 8.98
CA CYS A 272 8.83 -15.97 9.88
C CYS A 272 10.13 -16.78 9.89
N LEU A 273 10.66 -17.12 8.71
CA LEU A 273 11.93 -17.85 8.59
C LEU A 273 13.11 -17.06 9.16
N TYR A 274 13.14 -15.74 8.97
CA TYR A 274 14.18 -14.88 9.54
C TYR A 274 14.12 -14.88 11.07
N ILE A 275 12.94 -14.70 11.65
CA ILE A 275 12.73 -14.71 13.11
C ILE A 275 13.09 -16.09 13.69
N GLN A 276 12.62 -17.18 13.08
CA GLN A 276 12.98 -18.54 13.52
C GLN A 276 14.49 -18.81 13.51
N ARG A 277 15.21 -18.24 12.53
CA ARG A 277 16.64 -18.47 12.36
C ARG A 277 17.51 -17.63 13.30
N TYR A 278 17.10 -16.39 13.57
CA TYR A 278 17.96 -15.40 14.23
C TYR A 278 17.40 -14.88 15.57
N HIS A 279 16.10 -15.04 15.83
CA HIS A 279 15.37 -14.52 16.99
C HIS A 279 14.30 -15.53 17.49
N PRO A 280 14.69 -16.78 17.82
CA PRO A 280 13.74 -17.85 18.15
C PRO A 280 12.91 -17.56 19.42
N ASP A 281 13.36 -16.63 20.25
CA ASP A 281 12.61 -16.13 21.40
C ASP A 281 11.28 -15.46 21.01
N LEU A 282 11.16 -14.94 19.78
CA LEU A 282 9.95 -14.32 19.26
C LEU A 282 9.06 -15.27 18.43
N GLU A 283 9.49 -16.51 18.18
CA GLU A 283 8.78 -17.44 17.30
C GLU A 283 7.34 -17.70 17.74
N HIS A 284 7.11 -17.78 19.05
CA HIS A 284 5.79 -18.02 19.65
C HIS A 284 4.77 -16.87 19.44
N LEU A 285 5.20 -15.73 18.88
CA LEU A 285 4.37 -14.57 18.58
C LEU A 285 4.06 -14.44 17.09
N LEU A 286 4.63 -15.28 16.24
CA LEU A 286 4.35 -15.29 14.81
C LEU A 286 2.88 -15.72 14.56
N PRO A 287 2.25 -15.19 13.50
CA PRO A 287 0.91 -15.62 13.07
C PRO A 287 0.90 -17.07 12.55
#